data_AF-A0A3P8NL50-F1
#
_entry.id   AF-A0A3P8NL50-F1
#
_cell.length_a   1.000
_cell.length_b   1.000
_cell.length_c   1.000
_cell.angle_alpha   90.00
_cell.angle_beta   90.00
_cell.angle_gamma   90.00
#
_symmetry.space_group_name_H-M   'P 1'
#
loop_
_entity.id
_entity.type
_entity.pdbx_description
1 polymer ?
#
loop_
_entity_poly.entity_id
_entity_poly.type
_entity_poly.pdbx_seq_one_letter_code
_entity_poly.pdbx_strand_id
1 'polypeptide(L)'
;MMKEPVEESPTKAASTAEEELARVRSAFVWRVSTEILKQLLEALVSDGVLNELEKESILEGNPVRADKARCFIDTVRKKGDKASRIMVRHLQTIDLSLFSQLRLYSDPSAQQG
;
A
#
# COMPACT_ATOMS: atom_id res chain seq x y z
N MET A 1 44.73 2.70 25.28
CA MET A 1 43.71 1.65 25.47
C MET A 1 42.63 2.26 26.35
N MET A 2 41.38 2.42 25.93
CA MET A 2 40.48 1.38 25.41
C MET A 2 39.63 1.97 24.28
N LYS A 3 39.52 1.22 23.19
CA LYS A 3 38.71 1.52 22.02
C LYS A 3 37.32 0.99 22.36
N GLU A 4 36.35 1.85 22.66
CA GLU A 4 34.97 1.41 22.75
C GLU A 4 34.46 1.15 21.32
N PRO A 5 33.81 0.00 21.05
CA PRO A 5 33.24 -0.25 19.74
C PRO A 5 32.03 0.66 19.55
N VAL A 6 32.00 1.33 18.41
CA VAL A 6 30.80 1.99 17.90
C VAL A 6 29.73 0.91 17.73
N GLU A 7 28.73 0.91 18.61
CA GLU A 7 27.45 0.27 18.39
C GLU A 7 26.80 0.98 17.18
N GLU A 8 27.14 0.51 15.98
CA GLU A 8 26.40 0.82 14.77
C GLU A 8 24.98 0.25 14.94
N SER A 9 24.07 1.10 15.42
CA SER A 9 22.64 0.90 15.26
C SER A 9 22.36 0.59 13.79
N PRO A 10 21.67 -0.51 13.45
CA PRO A 10 21.46 -0.90 12.07
C PRO A 10 20.75 0.24 11.35
N THR A 11 21.37 0.73 10.29
CA THR A 11 20.76 1.62 9.32
C THR A 11 19.43 1.00 8.90
N LYS A 12 18.32 1.64 9.31
CA LYS A 12 16.96 1.34 8.87
C LYS A 12 16.97 1.40 7.35
N ALA A 13 17.12 0.24 6.69
CA ALA A 13 17.07 0.14 5.25
C ALA A 13 15.82 0.90 4.78
N ALA A 14 15.99 1.87 3.87
CA ALA A 14 14.90 2.68 3.38
C ALA A 14 13.87 1.75 2.74
N SER A 15 12.79 1.47 3.48
CA SER A 15 11.83 0.46 3.06
C SER A 15 11.13 0.93 1.79
N THR A 16 11.05 0.05 0.79
CA THR A 16 10.42 0.37 -0.49
C THR A 16 8.92 0.63 -0.31
N ALA A 17 8.29 1.39 -1.21
CA ALA A 17 6.85 1.58 -1.19
C ALA A 17 6.11 0.26 -1.39
N GLU A 18 6.70 -0.69 -2.12
CA GLU A 18 6.16 -2.05 -2.25
C GLU A 18 6.10 -2.78 -0.91
N GLU A 19 7.14 -2.69 -0.10
CA GLU A 19 7.18 -3.23 1.26
C GLU A 19 6.23 -2.50 2.20
N GLU A 20 6.09 -1.17 2.07
CA GLU A 20 5.11 -0.40 2.83
C GLU A 20 3.69 -0.87 2.53
N LEU A 21 3.34 -1.04 1.25
CA LEU A 21 2.07 -1.62 0.84
C LEU A 21 1.89 -3.05 1.35
N ALA A 22 2.96 -3.85 1.42
CA ALA A 22 2.92 -5.19 2.01
C ALA A 22 2.51 -5.14 3.48
N ARG A 23 3.10 -4.22 4.26
CA ARG A 23 2.82 -4.05 5.69
C ARG A 23 1.39 -3.58 5.94
N VAL A 24 0.90 -2.61 5.18
CA VAL A 24 -0.46 -2.07 5.39
C VAL A 24 -1.55 -2.86 4.69
N ARG A 25 -1.22 -3.90 3.92
CA ARG A 25 -2.15 -4.67 3.09
C ARG A 25 -3.42 -5.08 3.82
N SER A 26 -3.29 -5.67 5.00
CA SER A 26 -4.43 -6.14 5.79
C SER A 26 -5.32 -4.98 6.24
N ALA A 27 -4.72 -3.88 6.71
CA ALA A 27 -5.44 -2.69 7.12
C ALA A 27 -6.14 -2.00 5.94
N PHE A 28 -5.48 -1.93 4.78
CA PHE A 28 -6.05 -1.42 3.54
C PHE A 28 -7.29 -2.21 3.13
N VAL A 29 -7.18 -3.55 3.08
CA VAL A 29 -8.30 -4.44 2.76
C VAL A 29 -9.46 -4.25 3.71
N TRP A 30 -9.21 -4.06 5.00
CA TRP A 30 -10.29 -3.84 5.98
C TRP A 30 -10.97 -2.48 5.82
N ARG A 31 -10.19 -1.40 5.61
CA ARG A 31 -10.64 -0.02 5.75
C ARG A 31 -11.08 0.66 4.45
N VAL A 32 -10.53 0.25 3.29
CA VAL A 32 -10.83 0.93 2.03
C VAL A 32 -12.31 0.80 1.69
N SER A 33 -12.99 1.90 1.39
CA SER A 33 -14.37 1.83 0.90
C SER A 33 -14.40 1.42 -0.58
N THR A 34 -15.55 0.95 -1.06
CA THR A 34 -15.72 0.65 -2.50
C THR A 34 -15.47 1.89 -3.36
N GLU A 35 -15.85 3.06 -2.86
CA GLU A 35 -15.67 4.34 -3.58
C GLU A 35 -14.19 4.69 -3.73
N ILE A 36 -13.43 4.68 -2.63
CA ILE A 36 -11.98 4.96 -2.68
C ILE A 36 -11.26 3.92 -3.55
N LEU A 37 -11.65 2.64 -3.46
CA LEU A 37 -11.07 1.59 -4.29
C LEU A 37 -11.28 1.85 -5.80
N LYS A 38 -12.48 2.26 -6.20
CA LYS A 38 -12.78 2.61 -7.60
C LYS A 38 -11.97 3.81 -8.06
N GLN A 39 -11.92 4.89 -7.27
CA GLN A 39 -11.14 6.08 -7.62
C GLN A 39 -9.64 5.75 -7.79
N LEU A 40 -9.08 4.90 -6.92
CA LEU A 40 -7.70 4.44 -7.04
C LEU A 40 -7.47 3.59 -8.29
N LEU A 41 -8.42 2.72 -8.65
CA LEU A 41 -8.36 1.94 -9.89
C LEU A 41 -8.30 2.86 -11.11
N GLU A 42 -9.22 3.84 -11.20
CA GLU A 42 -9.24 4.81 -12.31
C GLU A 42 -7.93 5.62 -12.37
N ALA A 43 -7.45 6.11 -11.22
CA ALA A 43 -6.22 6.88 -11.15
C ALA A 43 -5.00 6.09 -11.63
N LEU A 44 -4.89 4.81 -11.24
CA LEU A 44 -3.79 3.96 -11.67
C LEU A 44 -3.88 3.52 -13.13
N VAL A 45 -5.08 3.45 -13.70
CA VAL A 45 -5.22 3.27 -15.15
C VAL A 45 -4.81 4.53 -15.91
N SER A 46 -5.24 5.71 -15.44
CA SER A 46 -4.85 7.00 -16.02
C SER A 46 -3.33 7.22 -16.02
N ASP A 47 -2.64 6.75 -14.98
CA ASP A 47 -1.18 6.84 -14.87
C ASP A 47 -0.43 5.70 -15.61
N GLY A 48 -1.17 4.80 -16.28
CA GLY A 48 -0.61 3.66 -17.01
C GLY A 48 0.03 2.57 -16.12
N VAL A 49 -0.27 2.58 -14.82
CA VAL A 49 0.16 1.53 -13.88
C VAL A 49 -0.68 0.28 -14.09
N LEU A 50 -2.00 0.44 -14.17
CA LEU A 50 -2.93 -0.62 -14.54
C LEU A 50 -3.38 -0.42 -16.00
N ASN A 51 -3.75 -1.49 -16.66
CA ASN A 51 -4.55 -1.42 -17.89
C ASN A 51 -6.04 -1.67 -17.58
N GLU A 52 -6.92 -1.37 -18.54
CA GLU A 52 -8.38 -1.55 -18.37
C GLU A 52 -8.74 -3.02 -18.06
N LEU A 53 -8.07 -3.99 -18.69
CA LEU A 53 -8.33 -5.42 -18.44
C LEU A 53 -7.97 -5.84 -17.01
N GLU A 54 -6.88 -5.30 -16.45
CA GLU A 54 -6.49 -5.55 -15.05
C GLU A 54 -7.52 -4.95 -14.10
N LYS A 55 -8.01 -3.74 -14.39
CA LYS A 55 -9.07 -3.09 -13.62
C LYS A 55 -10.37 -3.87 -13.67
N GLU A 56 -10.82 -4.28 -14.86
CA GLU A 56 -12.00 -5.12 -15.05
C GLU A 56 -11.85 -6.46 -14.31
N SER A 57 -10.70 -7.12 -14.44
CA SER A 57 -10.42 -8.38 -13.74
C SER A 57 -10.52 -8.22 -12.20
N ILE A 58 -10.02 -7.12 -11.65
CA ILE A 58 -10.16 -6.83 -10.21
C ILE A 58 -11.63 -6.60 -9.83
N LEU A 59 -12.36 -5.84 -10.65
CA LEU A 59 -13.75 -5.45 -10.41
C LEU A 59 -14.77 -6.55 -10.68
N GLU A 60 -14.50 -7.51 -11.55
CA GLU A 60 -15.44 -8.56 -11.93
C GLU A 60 -15.05 -9.92 -11.36
N GLY A 61 -13.75 -10.18 -11.21
CA GLY A 61 -13.24 -11.46 -10.71
C GLY A 61 -13.43 -11.71 -9.21
N ASN A 62 -13.95 -10.74 -8.45
CA ASN A 62 -14.07 -10.82 -6.99
C ASN A 62 -15.49 -10.39 -6.54
N PRO A 63 -16.27 -11.21 -5.82
CA PRO A 63 -17.65 -10.83 -5.48
C PRO A 63 -17.74 -9.82 -4.32
N VAL A 64 -16.76 -9.80 -3.41
CA VAL A 64 -16.76 -8.95 -2.21
C VAL A 64 -15.66 -7.88 -2.25
N ARG A 65 -15.95 -6.72 -1.63
CA ARG A 65 -15.04 -5.55 -1.55
C ARG A 65 -13.64 -5.92 -1.06
N ALA A 66 -13.56 -6.75 -0.02
CA ALA A 66 -12.28 -7.14 0.58
C ALA A 66 -11.39 -7.91 -0.41
N ASP A 67 -11.98 -8.81 -1.21
CA ASP A 67 -11.24 -9.58 -2.20
C ASP A 67 -10.78 -8.69 -3.36
N LYS A 68 -11.63 -7.73 -3.81
CA LYS A 68 -11.23 -6.70 -4.77
C LYS A 68 -10.06 -5.88 -4.26
N ALA A 69 -10.14 -5.40 -3.02
CA ALA A 69 -9.09 -4.60 -2.40
C ALA A 69 -7.78 -5.38 -2.27
N ARG A 70 -7.86 -6.68 -1.95
CA ARG A 70 -6.70 -7.58 -1.87
C ARG A 70 -6.07 -7.77 -3.24
N CYS A 71 -6.89 -8.08 -4.25
CA CYS A 71 -6.43 -8.25 -5.62
C CYS A 71 -5.77 -6.97 -6.15
N PHE A 72 -6.39 -5.81 -5.90
CA PHE A 72 -5.86 -4.51 -6.27
C PHE A 72 -4.47 -4.25 -5.70
N ILE A 73 -4.31 -4.30 -4.37
CA ILE A 73 -3.02 -3.99 -3.74
C ILE A 73 -1.93 -5.00 -4.11
N ASP A 74 -2.29 -6.28 -4.27
CA ASP A 74 -1.34 -7.31 -4.70
C ASP A 74 -0.89 -7.11 -6.15
N THR A 75 -1.79 -6.69 -7.05
CA THR A 75 -1.46 -6.36 -8.45
C THR A 75 -0.52 -5.16 -8.54
N VAL A 76 -0.80 -4.09 -7.80
CA VAL A 76 0.07 -2.90 -7.77
C VAL A 76 1.46 -3.25 -7.23
N ARG A 77 1.53 -4.04 -6.15
CA ARG A 77 2.81 -4.49 -5.57
C ARG A 77 3.63 -5.34 -6.55
N LYS A 78 2.99 -6.27 -7.26
CA LYS A 78 3.66 -7.11 -8.28
C LYS A 78 4.28 -6.32 -9.43
N LYS A 79 3.81 -5.09 -9.68
CA LYS A 79 4.39 -4.17 -10.67
C LYS A 79 5.60 -3.39 -10.13
N GLY A 80 5.89 -3.51 -8.84
CA GLY A 80 7.11 -3.03 -8.19
C GLY A 80 6.99 -1.68 -7.48
N ASP A 81 8.14 -1.18 -7.00
CA ASP A 81 8.25 0.02 -6.17
C ASP A 81 7.67 1.27 -6.83
N LYS A 82 7.91 1.49 -8.13
CA LYS A 82 7.40 2.67 -8.85
C LYS A 82 5.87 2.71 -8.86
N ALA A 83 5.23 1.60 -9.20
CA ALA A 83 3.77 1.48 -9.18
C ALA A 83 3.21 1.69 -7.76
N SER A 84 3.89 1.11 -6.77
CA SER A 84 3.53 1.24 -5.35
C SER A 84 3.60 2.70 -4.87
N ARG A 85 4.64 3.46 -5.25
CA ARG A 85 4.75 4.90 -4.93
C ARG A 85 3.62 5.73 -5.53
N ILE A 86 3.25 5.43 -6.78
CA ILE A 86 2.15 6.12 -7.47
C ILE A 86 0.83 5.86 -6.73
N MET A 87 0.53 4.61 -6.35
CA MET A 87 -0.65 4.28 -5.55
C MET A 87 -0.67 5.05 -4.23
N VAL A 88 0.46 5.09 -3.51
CA VAL A 88 0.56 5.80 -2.22
C VAL A 88 0.26 7.30 -2.40
N ARG A 89 0.78 7.92 -3.46
CA ARG A 89 0.53 9.33 -3.78
C ARG A 89 -0.95 9.59 -4.08
N HIS A 90 -1.59 8.74 -4.88
CA HIS A 90 -3.02 8.87 -5.18
C HIS A 90 -3.87 8.65 -3.94
N LEU A 91 -3.54 7.67 -3.11
CA LEU A 91 -4.25 7.43 -1.86
C LEU A 91 -4.18 8.66 -0.94
N GLN A 92 -3.02 9.30 -0.80
CA GLN A 92 -2.88 10.52 -0.02
C GLN A 92 -3.72 11.68 -0.57
N THR A 93 -3.86 11.76 -1.90
CA THR A 93 -4.65 12.81 -2.58
C THR A 93 -6.15 12.57 -2.45
N ILE A 94 -6.58 11.32 -2.61
CA ILE A 94 -7.98 10.91 -2.61
C ILE A 94 -8.53 10.85 -1.18
N ASP A 95 -7.78 10.25 -0.25
CA ASP A 95 -8.21 10.08 1.15
C ASP A 95 -7.01 10.14 2.10
N LEU A 96 -6.69 11.35 2.55
CA LEU A 96 -5.63 11.60 3.54
C LEU A 96 -5.90 10.91 4.89
N SER A 97 -7.18 10.73 5.26
CA SER A 97 -7.55 10.08 6.51
C SER A 97 -7.21 8.61 6.46
N LEU A 98 -7.59 7.91 5.38
CA LEU A 98 -7.23 6.52 5.16
C LEU A 98 -5.70 6.37 5.06
N PHE A 99 -5.01 7.21 4.29
CA PHE A 99 -3.55 7.20 4.22
C PHE A 99 -2.89 7.28 5.61
N SER A 100 -3.34 8.24 6.43
CA SER A 100 -2.82 8.43 7.78
C SER A 100 -3.11 7.22 8.67
N GLN A 101 -4.31 6.66 8.60
CA GLN A 101 -4.66 5.44 9.34
C GLN A 101 -3.76 4.27 8.98
N LEU A 102 -3.49 4.05 7.68
CA LEU A 102 -2.62 2.96 7.24
C LEU A 102 -1.18 3.12 7.74
N ARG A 103 -0.66 4.35 7.80
CA ARG A 103 0.68 4.64 8.36
C ARG A 103 0.78 4.26 9.83
N LEU A 104 -0.27 4.44 10.63
CA LEU A 104 -0.29 4.04 12.04
C LEU A 104 -0.20 2.52 12.23
N TYR A 105 -0.70 1.74 11.28
CA TYR A 105 -0.59 0.26 11.30
C TYR A 105 0.73 -0.27 10.71
N SER A 106 1.56 0.60 10.12
CA SER A 106 2.91 0.25 9.66
C SER A 106 3.93 0.21 10.79
N ASP A 107 3.58 0.73 11.97
CA ASP A 107 4.48 0.80 13.11
C ASP A 107 4.33 -0.45 13.99
N PRO A 108 5.34 -1.34 14.07
CA PRO A 108 5.25 -2.56 14.90
C PRO A 108 5.08 -2.25 16.40
N SER A 109 5.29 -0.99 16.81
CA SER A 109 5.04 -0.52 18.18
C SER A 109 3.54 -0.38 18.51
N ALA A 110 2.65 -0.31 17.52
CA ALA A 110 1.20 -0.15 17.72
C ALA A 110 0.44 -1.44 18.05
N GLN A 111 1.12 -2.59 18.13
CA GLN A 111 0.51 -3.90 18.44
C GLN A 111 0.54 -4.28 19.93
N GLN A 112 0.90 -3.37 20.83
CA GLN A 112 0.74 -3.60 22.27
C GLN A 112 -0.49 -2.85 22.79
N GLY A 113 -1.60 -3.58 22.87
CA GLY A 113 -2.86 -3.16 23.46
C GLY A 113 -3.79 -4.35 23.62
#